data_AF-A0A158BHY7-F1
#
_entry.id   AF-A0A158BHY7-F1
#
_cell.length_a   1.000
_cell.length_b   1.000
_cell.length_c   1.000
_cell.angle_alpha   90.00
_cell.angle_beta   90.00
_cell.angle_gamma   90.00
#
_symmetry.space_group_name_H-M   'P 1'
#
loop_
_entity.id
_entity.type
_entity.pdbx_description
1 polymer ?
#
loop_
_entity_poly.entity_id
_entity_poly.type
_entity_poly.pdbx_seq_one_letter_code
_entity_poly.pdbx_strand_id
1 'polypeptide(L)'
;MPLIHLPNIRLSNLPAAAAVLLLCVTGASAPRDARAQSAKPIDAGTSVNVRPLDAAPSSEQNADDALKSGFAQRQKALDQRTEENNYRYGVKQHDCYSKFFVNHCLDNARNEMRETRQQIRQQQLALDDEQRAEHAKERDQQTAIKQAQYQAEAPQRAANEQTSQKAFEDKQRQNALAAAQREAEAPQRAASQKAYDQKQADYQKKLDEARARGVQDAQQRDAKAQRFEQKQQEAAQHRAEVEARQKEAARKAQEKAQQQAQQQAQQQEQERQEQLKTQQQQQPQQGK
;
A
#
# COMPACT_ATOMS: atom_id res chain seq x y z
N MET A 1 10.11 67.36 3.79
CA MET A 1 9.85 66.18 4.65
C MET A 1 8.54 65.55 4.20
N PRO A 2 8.55 64.40 3.51
CA PRO A 2 7.34 63.69 3.13
C PRO A 2 6.84 62.79 4.28
N LEU A 3 5.54 62.83 4.55
CA LEU A 3 4.87 61.85 5.44
C LEU A 3 4.70 60.53 4.67
N ILE A 4 5.28 59.45 5.18
CA ILE A 4 5.12 58.11 4.59
C ILE A 4 4.05 57.35 5.36
N HIS A 5 3.06 56.84 4.63
CA HIS A 5 1.87 56.18 5.14
C HIS A 5 2.13 54.68 5.34
N LEU A 6 1.80 54.15 6.52
CA LEU A 6 1.80 52.70 6.79
C LEU A 6 0.39 52.13 6.59
N PRO A 7 0.21 50.99 5.88
CA PRO A 7 -1.06 50.29 5.79
C PRO A 7 -1.18 49.19 6.87
N ASN A 8 -2.38 49.09 7.45
CA ASN A 8 -2.76 48.06 8.42
C ASN A 8 -3.19 46.77 7.67
N ILE A 9 -2.56 45.63 7.94
CA ILE A 9 -2.95 44.34 7.32
C ILE A 9 -3.66 43.48 8.37
N ARG A 10 -4.97 43.23 8.17
CA ARG A 10 -5.73 42.23 8.92
C ARG A 10 -5.65 40.88 8.23
N LEU A 11 -5.35 39.83 8.98
CA LEU A 11 -5.50 38.44 8.56
C LEU A 11 -6.85 37.90 9.05
N SER A 12 -7.62 37.29 8.15
CA SER A 12 -8.95 36.72 8.41
C SER A 12 -8.96 35.20 8.23
N ASN A 13 -9.68 34.52 9.14
CA ASN A 13 -9.80 33.05 9.19
C ASN A 13 -10.61 32.45 8.02
N LEU A 14 -10.37 31.17 7.73
CA LEU A 14 -11.24 30.29 6.92
C LEU A 14 -11.17 28.83 7.45
N PRO A 15 -12.31 28.11 7.59
CA PRO A 15 -12.32 26.74 8.15
C PRO A 15 -12.71 25.61 7.17
N ALA A 16 -12.25 24.40 7.51
CA ALA A 16 -12.85 23.06 7.37
C ALA A 16 -13.73 22.63 6.15
N ALA A 17 -13.31 21.51 5.53
CA ALA A 17 -14.16 20.45 4.94
C ALA A 17 -13.39 19.11 5.10
N ALA A 18 -13.90 17.94 5.51
CA ALA A 18 -15.22 17.26 5.46
C ALA A 18 -15.36 16.25 4.30
N ALA A 19 -15.14 14.97 4.61
CA ALA A 19 -15.47 13.79 3.79
C ALA A 19 -15.49 12.50 4.66
N VAL A 20 -15.91 11.32 4.15
CA VAL A 20 -17.32 10.85 4.01
C VAL A 20 -17.33 9.41 3.44
N LEU A 21 -18.33 8.57 3.82
CA LEU A 21 -18.62 7.18 3.36
C LEU A 21 -17.64 6.05 3.80
N LEU A 22 -18.00 4.75 3.81
CA LEU A 22 -19.22 4.00 4.23
C LEU A 22 -18.96 2.47 4.19
N LEU A 23 -19.86 1.69 4.81
CA LEU A 23 -20.21 0.27 4.52
C LEU A 23 -19.35 -0.91 5.03
N CYS A 24 -20.04 -2.04 5.18
CA CYS A 24 -19.68 -3.28 5.89
C CYS A 24 -19.41 -4.46 4.94
N VAL A 25 -18.91 -5.60 5.46
CA VAL A 25 -19.49 -6.98 5.29
C VAL A 25 -18.53 -8.11 5.75
N THR A 26 -19.07 -9.04 6.57
CA THR A 26 -18.70 -10.45 6.94
C THR A 26 -17.23 -10.94 7.01
N GLY A 27 -16.96 -11.92 7.89
CA GLY A 27 -15.65 -12.60 8.01
C GLY A 27 -15.70 -14.13 7.87
N ALA A 28 -14.52 -14.78 7.88
CA ALA A 28 -14.33 -16.23 8.11
C ALA A 28 -12.84 -16.60 8.32
N SER A 29 -12.57 -17.50 9.28
CA SER A 29 -11.46 -18.49 9.38
C SER A 29 -9.96 -18.09 9.30
N ALA A 30 -9.16 -18.86 10.05
CA ALA A 30 -7.70 -18.81 10.27
C ALA A 30 -6.88 -19.46 9.10
N PRO A 31 -5.52 -19.59 9.12
CA PRO A 31 -4.58 -19.46 10.24
C PRO A 31 -3.26 -18.68 9.97
N ARG A 32 -2.30 -18.87 10.88
CA ARG A 32 -0.96 -18.25 10.98
C ARG A 32 -0.14 -18.26 9.68
N ASP A 33 0.39 -17.09 9.32
CA ASP A 33 1.65 -16.97 8.58
C ASP A 33 2.65 -16.13 9.39
N ALA A 34 3.91 -16.58 9.41
CA ALA A 34 4.98 -15.89 10.10
C ALA A 34 5.45 -14.68 9.27
N ARG A 35 5.34 -13.46 9.83
CA ARG A 35 6.06 -12.30 9.29
C ARG A 35 7.23 -11.90 10.16
N ALA A 36 8.41 -11.99 9.56
CA ALA A 36 9.64 -11.42 10.07
C ALA A 36 9.47 -9.92 10.35
N GLN A 37 10.03 -9.46 11.47
CA GLN A 37 10.11 -8.04 11.79
C GLN A 37 11.13 -7.39 10.85
N SER A 38 10.65 -6.66 9.84
CA SER A 38 11.52 -5.74 9.10
C SER A 38 11.83 -4.55 10.01
N ALA A 39 13.09 -4.44 10.42
CA ALA A 39 13.55 -3.30 11.20
C ALA A 39 13.35 -2.01 10.39
N LYS A 40 12.78 -0.98 11.03
CA LYS A 40 12.73 0.36 10.45
C LYS A 40 14.16 0.91 10.29
N PRO A 41 14.48 1.66 9.22
CA PRO A 41 15.76 2.35 9.14
C PRO A 41 15.87 3.36 10.29
N ILE A 42 17.06 3.45 10.87
CA ILE A 42 17.37 4.38 11.97
C ILE A 42 17.53 5.78 11.37
N ASP A 43 16.81 6.76 11.92
CA ASP A 43 16.98 8.17 11.57
C ASP A 43 18.41 8.64 11.88
N ALA A 44 19.08 9.22 10.90
CA ALA A 44 20.46 9.71 11.00
C ALA A 44 20.62 10.98 11.88
N GLY A 45 19.63 11.32 12.70
CA GLY A 45 19.60 12.50 13.57
C GLY A 45 19.88 12.22 15.05
N THR A 46 19.76 10.97 15.52
CA THR A 46 20.08 10.63 16.91
C THR A 46 21.54 10.22 17.05
N SER A 47 22.42 11.17 17.36
CA SER A 47 23.79 10.90 17.78
C SER A 47 23.79 10.24 19.16
N VAL A 48 23.68 8.90 19.18
CA VAL A 48 23.98 8.13 20.39
C VAL A 48 25.47 8.27 20.64
N ASN A 49 25.84 9.06 21.66
CA ASN A 49 27.19 9.04 22.21
C ASN A 49 27.40 7.66 22.83
N VAL A 50 28.01 6.75 22.06
CA VAL A 50 28.50 5.46 22.55
C VAL A 50 29.68 5.76 23.46
N ARG A 51 29.39 6.03 24.72
CA ARG A 51 30.38 6.14 25.80
C ARG A 51 30.79 4.71 26.15
N PRO A 52 32.02 4.27 25.82
CA PRO A 52 32.44 2.89 26.08
C PRO A 52 32.41 2.63 27.60
N LEU A 53 31.82 1.50 27.99
CA LEU A 53 31.62 1.13 29.41
C LEU A 53 32.93 0.87 30.17
N ASP A 54 34.04 0.70 29.46
CA ASP A 54 35.38 0.43 30.02
C ASP A 54 36.31 1.66 30.00
N ALA A 55 35.81 2.86 29.67
CA ALA A 55 36.56 4.09 29.90
C ALA A 55 36.58 4.41 31.39
N ALA A 56 37.64 3.96 32.08
CA ALA A 56 37.96 4.43 33.42
C ALA A 56 37.92 5.98 33.44
N PRO A 57 37.26 6.61 34.43
CA PRO A 57 37.15 8.06 34.46
C PRO A 57 38.54 8.66 34.46
N SER A 58 38.80 9.61 33.55
CA SER A 58 40.10 10.29 33.48
C SER A 58 40.41 10.97 34.81
N SER A 59 41.69 11.18 35.11
CA SER A 59 42.11 11.89 36.32
C SER A 59 41.42 13.27 36.46
N GLU A 60 41.13 13.92 35.33
CA GLU A 60 40.35 15.15 35.22
C GLU A 60 38.90 14.97 35.69
N GLN A 61 38.18 13.96 35.21
CA GLN A 61 36.78 13.70 35.65
C GLN A 61 36.70 13.42 37.16
N ASN A 62 37.66 12.67 37.71
CA ASN A 62 37.72 12.42 39.15
C ASN A 62 38.02 13.71 39.95
N ALA A 63 38.81 14.63 39.41
CA ALA A 63 39.07 15.92 40.04
C ALA A 63 37.85 16.84 40.00
N ASP A 64 37.15 16.93 38.86
CA ASP A 64 35.92 17.71 38.72
C ASP A 64 34.82 17.22 39.66
N ASP A 65 34.65 15.90 39.78
CA ASP A 65 33.64 15.30 40.65
C ASP A 65 34.02 15.43 42.14
N ALA A 66 35.33 15.39 42.48
CA ALA A 66 35.81 15.74 43.81
C ALA A 66 35.52 17.21 44.15
N LEU A 67 35.77 18.16 43.24
CA LEU A 67 35.45 19.58 43.42
C LEU A 67 33.95 19.81 43.63
N LYS A 68 33.09 19.24 42.78
CA LYS A 68 31.62 19.28 42.93
C LYS A 68 31.17 18.72 44.28
N SER A 69 31.76 17.60 44.72
CA SER A 69 31.46 17.02 46.03
C SER A 69 31.86 17.96 47.19
N GLY A 70 32.99 18.66 47.07
CA GLY A 70 33.43 19.67 48.04
C GLY A 70 32.52 20.89 48.13
N PHE A 71 31.96 21.34 47.00
CA PHE A 71 30.91 22.37 47.01
C PHE A 71 29.62 21.86 47.69
N ALA A 72 29.15 20.66 47.34
CA ALA A 72 27.95 20.07 47.94
C ALA A 72 28.07 19.83 49.45
N GLN A 73 29.25 19.43 49.94
CA GLN A 73 29.53 19.29 51.37
C GLN A 73 29.48 20.64 52.10
N ARG A 74 30.08 21.69 51.52
CA ARG A 74 30.04 23.05 52.09
C ARG A 74 28.62 23.63 52.10
N GLN A 75 27.83 23.40 51.04
CA GLN A 75 26.41 23.75 51.02
C GLN A 75 25.64 23.08 52.16
N LYS A 76 25.77 21.75 52.30
CA LYS A 76 25.11 20.98 53.36
C LYS A 76 25.45 21.49 54.77
N ALA A 77 26.69 21.94 54.99
CA ALA A 77 27.08 22.55 56.27
C ALA A 77 26.41 23.92 56.53
N LEU A 78 26.16 24.72 55.49
CA LEU A 78 25.39 25.97 55.61
C LEU A 78 23.91 25.70 55.86
N ASP A 79 23.34 24.68 55.21
CA ASP A 79 21.96 24.25 55.41
C ASP A 79 21.76 23.78 56.87
N GLN A 80 22.63 22.90 57.36
CA GLN A 80 22.64 22.43 58.75
C GLN A 80 22.75 23.57 59.77
N ARG A 81 23.63 24.56 59.52
CA ARG A 81 23.74 25.75 60.39
C ARG A 81 22.50 26.63 60.34
N THR A 82 21.77 26.65 59.22
CA THR A 82 20.49 27.34 59.10
C THR A 82 19.41 26.66 59.93
N GLU A 83 19.32 25.32 59.84
CA GLU A 83 18.42 24.50 60.64
C GLU A 83 18.71 24.64 62.14
N GLU A 84 19.98 24.52 62.56
CA GLU A 84 20.39 24.69 63.95
C GLU A 84 20.07 26.10 64.48
N ASN A 85 20.32 27.14 63.69
CA ASN A 85 19.98 28.51 64.08
C ASN A 85 18.47 28.70 64.28
N ASN A 86 17.65 28.14 63.38
CA ASN A 86 16.19 28.18 63.50
C ASN A 86 15.71 27.40 64.73
N TYR A 87 16.27 26.21 65.00
CA TYR A 87 15.97 25.41 66.18
C TYR A 87 16.32 26.16 67.47
N ARG A 88 17.55 26.67 67.58
CA ARG A 88 18.02 27.43 68.76
C ARG A 88 17.20 28.70 69.00
N TYR A 89 16.76 29.39 67.93
CA TYR A 89 15.84 30.52 68.03
C TYR A 89 14.47 30.08 68.57
N GLY A 90 13.90 28.98 68.07
CA GLY A 90 12.62 28.43 68.54
C GLY A 90 12.64 28.03 70.01
N VAL A 91 13.71 27.36 70.47
CA VAL A 91 13.92 27.02 71.88
C VAL A 91 14.03 28.29 72.73
N LYS A 92 14.89 29.26 72.34
CA LYS A 92 15.01 30.54 73.05
C LYS A 92 13.69 31.31 73.10
N GLN A 93 12.89 31.28 72.04
CA GLN A 93 11.58 31.92 72.00
C GLN A 93 10.63 31.30 73.05
N HIS A 94 10.58 29.97 73.16
CA HIS A 94 9.82 29.29 74.21
C HIS A 94 10.31 29.66 75.61
N ASP A 95 11.62 29.60 75.84
CA ASP A 95 12.24 29.93 77.13
C ASP A 95 11.99 31.39 77.55
N CYS A 96 11.94 32.33 76.60
CA CYS A 96 11.67 33.74 76.87
C CYS A 96 10.30 33.99 77.50
N TYR A 97 9.28 33.16 77.23
CA TYR A 97 7.96 33.30 77.87
C TYR A 97 7.95 32.92 79.35
N SER A 98 8.99 32.24 79.86
CA SER A 98 9.14 31.94 81.29
C SER A 98 9.81 33.08 82.10
N LYS A 99 10.22 34.17 81.45
CA LYS A 99 10.99 35.27 82.08
C LYS A 99 10.14 36.53 82.28
N PHE A 100 10.42 37.27 83.36
CA PHE A 100 9.73 38.53 83.68
C PHE A 100 9.82 39.60 82.56
N PHE A 101 10.95 39.68 81.85
CA PHE A 101 11.16 40.64 80.75
C PHE A 101 11.07 39.97 79.36
N VAL A 102 9.92 39.38 79.05
CA VAL A 102 9.68 38.63 77.80
C VAL A 102 10.10 39.41 76.55
N ASN A 103 9.66 40.66 76.39
CA ASN A 103 9.92 41.46 75.19
C ASN A 103 11.43 41.66 74.93
N HIS A 104 12.19 42.06 75.94
CA HIS A 104 13.65 42.21 75.84
C HIS A 104 14.34 40.87 75.51
N CYS A 105 13.89 39.77 76.10
CA CYS A 105 14.40 38.44 75.78
C CYS A 105 14.15 38.06 74.31
N LEU A 106 12.93 38.31 73.80
CA LEU A 106 12.57 38.04 72.40
C LEU A 106 13.35 38.92 71.41
N ASP A 107 13.60 40.18 71.76
CA ASP A 107 14.39 41.09 70.92
C ASP A 107 15.86 40.64 70.85
N ASN A 108 16.47 40.25 71.97
CA ASN A 108 17.82 39.68 72.00
C ASN A 108 17.91 38.38 71.18
N ALA A 109 16.95 37.46 71.35
CA ALA A 109 16.89 36.22 70.56
C ALA A 109 16.73 36.49 69.05
N ARG A 110 15.93 37.50 68.67
CA ARG A 110 15.80 37.94 67.27
C ARG A 110 17.09 38.56 66.73
N ASN A 111 17.86 39.28 67.56
CA ASN A 111 19.13 39.89 67.14
C ASN A 111 20.20 38.83 66.88
N GLU A 112 20.41 37.88 67.80
CA GLU A 112 21.34 36.75 67.60
C GLU A 112 20.98 35.91 66.35
N MET A 113 19.69 35.64 66.14
CA MET A 113 19.19 34.93 64.96
C MET A 113 19.49 35.71 63.67
N ARG A 114 19.23 37.03 63.66
CA ARG A 114 19.56 37.90 62.52
C ARG A 114 21.07 37.89 62.22
N GLU A 115 21.91 38.04 63.25
CA GLU A 115 23.37 38.04 63.09
C GLU A 115 23.87 36.72 62.48
N THR A 116 23.45 35.59 63.04
CA THR A 116 23.81 34.26 62.53
C THR A 116 23.35 34.07 61.07
N ARG A 117 22.13 34.51 60.72
CA ARG A 117 21.64 34.47 59.34
C ARG A 117 22.44 35.36 58.38
N GLN A 118 22.95 36.51 58.83
CA GLN A 118 23.84 37.33 58.00
C GLN A 118 25.19 36.62 57.76
N GLN A 119 25.77 35.99 58.79
CA GLN A 119 27.01 35.21 58.65
C GLN A 119 26.82 34.03 57.67
N ILE A 120 25.70 33.29 57.76
CA ILE A 120 25.38 32.21 56.83
C ILE A 120 25.23 32.76 55.40
N ARG A 121 24.51 33.87 55.22
CA ARG A 121 24.35 34.50 53.90
C ARG A 121 25.68 34.95 53.28
N GLN A 122 26.59 35.51 54.08
CA GLN A 122 27.93 35.91 53.60
C GLN A 122 28.71 34.69 53.09
N GLN A 123 28.64 33.56 53.79
CA GLN A 123 29.31 32.33 53.37
C GLN A 123 28.64 31.68 52.15
N GLN A 124 27.31 31.75 52.03
CA GLN A 124 26.59 31.33 50.82
C GLN A 124 27.05 32.13 49.59
N LEU A 125 27.08 33.46 49.70
CA LEU A 125 27.52 34.33 48.59
C LEU A 125 28.96 34.02 48.15
N ALA A 126 29.87 33.81 49.10
CA ALA A 126 31.25 33.41 48.80
C ALA A 126 31.31 32.06 48.05
N LEU A 127 30.51 31.07 48.48
CA LEU A 127 30.41 29.76 47.83
C LEU A 127 29.80 29.86 46.41
N ASP A 128 28.78 30.70 46.23
CA ASP A 128 28.15 30.96 44.93
C ASP A 128 29.07 31.74 43.97
N ASP A 129 29.95 32.61 44.50
CA ASP A 129 30.98 33.32 43.74
C ASP A 129 32.12 32.36 43.31
N GLU A 130 32.58 31.46 44.20
CA GLU A 130 33.53 30.39 43.86
C GLU A 130 32.98 29.50 42.73
N GLN A 131 31.74 29.01 42.85
CA GLN A 131 31.11 28.17 41.81
C GLN A 131 31.00 28.89 40.47
N ARG A 132 30.63 30.18 40.47
CA ARG A 132 30.55 30.98 39.24
C ARG A 132 31.93 31.19 38.60
N ALA A 133 32.99 31.33 39.40
CA ALA A 133 34.36 31.43 38.92
C ALA A 133 34.85 30.12 38.28
N GLU A 134 34.60 28.96 38.91
CA GLU A 134 34.97 27.67 38.32
C GLU A 134 34.19 27.39 37.01
N HIS A 135 32.87 27.59 37.00
CA HIS A 135 32.09 27.43 35.76
C HIS A 135 32.49 28.43 34.65
N ALA A 136 33.07 29.58 34.99
CA ALA A 136 33.66 30.46 33.98
C ALA A 136 34.92 29.84 33.36
N LYS A 137 35.85 29.36 34.19
CA LYS A 137 37.07 28.67 33.73
C LYS A 137 36.74 27.44 32.86
N GLU A 138 35.77 26.62 33.27
CA GLU A 138 35.29 25.46 32.48
C GLU A 138 34.82 25.89 31.08
N ARG A 139 34.03 26.96 30.98
CA ARG A 139 33.56 27.47 29.68
C ARG A 139 34.70 28.00 28.83
N ASP A 140 35.66 28.70 29.43
CA ASP A 140 36.81 29.26 28.72
C ASP A 140 37.72 28.14 28.20
N GLN A 141 37.99 27.11 29.02
CA GLN A 141 38.71 25.89 28.61
C GLN A 141 38.00 25.16 27.47
N GLN A 142 36.70 24.89 27.60
CA GLN A 142 35.92 24.24 26.54
C GLN A 142 35.88 25.07 25.25
N THR A 143 35.86 26.40 25.36
CA THR A 143 35.90 27.33 24.22
C THR A 143 37.27 27.28 23.54
N ALA A 144 38.37 27.30 24.31
CA ALA A 144 39.72 27.16 23.79
C ALA A 144 39.93 25.80 23.09
N ILE A 145 39.44 24.70 23.67
CA ILE A 145 39.49 23.35 23.06
C ILE A 145 38.73 23.34 21.72
N LYS A 146 37.49 23.86 21.69
CA LYS A 146 36.69 23.94 20.45
C LYS A 146 37.33 24.81 19.39
N GLN A 147 37.94 25.94 19.78
CA GLN A 147 38.67 26.81 18.86
C GLN A 147 39.93 26.13 18.31
N ALA A 148 40.70 25.42 19.15
CA ALA A 148 41.86 24.66 18.72
C ALA A 148 41.49 23.52 17.75
N GLN A 149 40.42 22.77 18.05
CA GLN A 149 39.86 21.75 17.14
C GLN A 149 39.43 22.36 15.81
N TYR A 150 38.65 23.44 15.82
CA TYR A 150 38.18 24.12 14.61
C TYR A 150 39.35 24.64 13.75
N GLN A 151 40.43 25.12 14.36
CA GLN A 151 41.65 25.54 13.67
C GLN A 151 42.44 24.35 13.10
N ALA A 152 42.60 23.27 13.86
CA ALA A 152 43.26 22.05 13.40
C ALA A 152 42.52 21.40 12.21
N GLU A 153 41.18 21.43 12.22
CA GLU A 153 40.34 20.91 11.14
C GLU A 153 40.21 21.88 9.94
N ALA A 154 40.61 23.16 10.07
CA ALA A 154 40.47 24.15 9.00
C ALA A 154 41.04 23.73 7.64
N PRO A 155 42.27 23.19 7.50
CA PRO A 155 42.78 22.72 6.22
C PRO A 155 41.97 21.55 5.64
N GLN A 156 41.50 20.62 6.47
CA GLN A 156 40.68 19.50 6.03
C GLN A 156 39.30 19.97 5.56
N ARG A 157 38.68 20.92 6.27
CA ARG A 157 37.41 21.54 5.86
C ARG A 157 37.54 22.28 4.53
N ALA A 158 38.62 23.04 4.34
CA ALA A 158 38.91 23.70 3.06
C ALA A 158 39.13 22.68 1.92
N ALA A 159 39.84 21.58 2.16
CA ALA A 159 40.03 20.52 1.17
C ALA A 159 38.70 19.80 0.81
N ASN A 160 37.85 19.54 1.81
CA ASN A 160 36.53 18.94 1.61
C ASN A 160 35.61 19.88 0.82
N GLU A 161 35.63 21.18 1.11
CA GLU A 161 34.88 22.20 0.37
C GLU A 161 35.34 22.27 -1.09
N GLN A 162 36.65 22.39 -1.33
CA GLN A 162 37.23 22.38 -2.68
C GLN A 162 36.95 21.09 -3.46
N THR A 163 36.81 19.95 -2.78
CA THR A 163 36.44 18.66 -3.40
C THR A 163 34.95 18.65 -3.74
N SER A 164 34.11 19.18 -2.86
CA SER A 164 32.66 19.30 -3.06
C SER A 164 32.32 20.24 -4.22
N GLN A 165 33.03 21.38 -4.32
CA GLN A 165 32.91 22.32 -5.44
C GLN A 165 33.25 21.65 -6.78
N LYS A 166 34.42 20.99 -6.89
CA LYS A 166 34.80 20.25 -8.11
C LYS A 166 33.79 19.16 -8.47
N ALA A 167 33.35 18.36 -7.50
CA ALA A 167 32.36 17.31 -7.73
C ALA A 167 30.99 17.85 -8.18
N PHE A 168 30.63 19.07 -7.78
CA PHE A 168 29.43 19.76 -8.25
C PHE A 168 29.60 20.25 -9.69
N GLU A 169 30.71 20.91 -10.02
CA GLU A 169 31.05 21.33 -11.39
C GLU A 169 31.12 20.15 -12.35
N ASP A 170 31.74 19.03 -11.95
CA ASP A 170 31.79 17.79 -12.74
C ASP A 170 30.40 17.23 -13.01
N LYS A 171 29.52 17.20 -12.01
CA LYS A 171 28.13 16.78 -12.18
C LYS A 171 27.35 17.71 -13.10
N GLN A 172 27.57 19.03 -13.05
CA GLN A 172 26.97 19.96 -14.00
C GLN A 172 27.44 19.69 -15.43
N ARG A 173 28.74 19.51 -15.65
CA ARG A 173 29.31 19.16 -16.97
C ARG A 173 28.75 17.84 -17.49
N GLN A 174 28.69 16.80 -16.66
CA GLN A 174 28.10 15.51 -17.02
C GLN A 174 26.61 15.63 -17.35
N ASN A 175 25.84 16.43 -16.60
CA ASN A 175 24.43 16.65 -16.88
C ASN A 175 24.21 17.36 -18.23
N ALA A 176 25.01 18.39 -18.53
CA ALA A 176 24.98 19.10 -19.80
C ALA A 176 25.32 18.17 -20.99
N LEU A 177 26.36 17.34 -20.86
CA LEU A 177 26.72 16.34 -21.87
C LEU A 177 25.61 15.29 -22.06
N ALA A 178 25.03 14.78 -20.96
CA ALA A 178 23.92 13.83 -21.01
C ALA A 178 22.61 14.47 -21.53
N ALA A 179 22.43 15.79 -21.40
CA ALA A 179 21.33 16.52 -22.04
C ALA A 179 21.55 16.60 -23.56
N ALA A 180 22.74 17.03 -24.00
CA ALA A 180 23.10 17.10 -25.41
C ALA A 180 23.03 15.74 -26.11
N GLN A 181 23.48 14.66 -25.46
CA GLN A 181 23.33 13.28 -25.97
C GLN A 181 21.86 12.88 -26.11
N ARG A 182 21.03 13.10 -25.09
CA ARG A 182 19.59 12.80 -25.16
C ARG A 182 18.88 13.60 -26.26
N GLU A 183 19.30 14.84 -26.51
CA GLU A 183 18.77 15.67 -27.57
C GLU A 183 19.21 15.17 -28.97
N ALA A 184 20.49 14.85 -29.15
CA ALA A 184 21.01 14.24 -30.39
C ALA A 184 20.34 12.89 -30.72
N GLU A 185 20.05 12.07 -29.71
CA GLU A 185 19.33 10.79 -29.86
C GLU A 185 17.81 10.95 -30.01
N ALA A 186 17.23 12.11 -29.69
CA ALA A 186 15.78 12.33 -29.75
C ALA A 186 15.14 11.99 -31.11
N PRO A 187 15.66 12.40 -32.28
CA PRO A 187 15.11 12.01 -33.57
C PRO A 187 15.17 10.50 -33.80
N GLN A 188 16.27 9.83 -33.41
CA GLN A 188 16.41 8.38 -33.56
C GLN A 188 15.43 7.63 -32.64
N ARG A 189 15.29 8.05 -31.38
CA ARG A 189 14.30 7.48 -30.45
C ARG A 189 12.86 7.69 -30.95
N ALA A 190 12.54 8.86 -31.52
CA ALA A 190 11.23 9.13 -32.12
C ALA A 190 10.97 8.27 -33.37
N ALA A 191 11.99 8.02 -34.21
CA ALA A 191 11.88 7.11 -35.35
C ALA A 191 11.67 5.65 -34.90
N SER A 192 12.44 5.18 -33.91
CA SER A 192 12.29 3.84 -33.31
C SER A 192 10.92 3.64 -32.68
N GLN A 193 10.38 4.64 -31.97
CA GLN A 193 9.03 4.60 -31.40
C GLN A 193 7.98 4.47 -32.51
N LYS A 194 8.02 5.33 -33.54
CA LYS A 194 7.10 5.23 -34.69
C LYS A 194 7.16 3.86 -35.39
N ALA A 195 8.35 3.30 -35.56
CA ALA A 195 8.52 1.97 -36.15
C ALA A 195 8.00 0.84 -35.25
N TYR A 196 8.04 1.01 -33.93
CA TYR A 196 7.43 0.07 -32.97
C TYR A 196 5.90 0.16 -33.01
N ASP A 197 5.34 1.37 -32.97
CA ASP A 197 3.90 1.61 -32.99
C ASP A 197 3.26 1.09 -34.29
N GLN A 198 3.94 1.26 -35.43
CA GLN A 198 3.55 0.65 -36.71
C GLN A 198 3.50 -0.87 -36.64
N LYS A 199 4.53 -1.53 -36.10
CA LYS A 199 4.55 -2.99 -35.92
C LYS A 199 3.41 -3.49 -35.02
N GLN A 200 3.09 -2.74 -33.97
CA GLN A 200 1.95 -3.06 -33.09
C GLN A 200 0.62 -2.93 -33.83
N ALA A 201 0.41 -1.85 -34.58
CA ALA A 201 -0.80 -1.67 -35.39
C ALA A 201 -0.97 -2.75 -36.46
N ASP A 202 0.12 -3.15 -37.13
CA ASP A 202 0.10 -4.22 -38.13
C ASP A 202 -0.10 -5.61 -37.51
N TYR A 203 0.41 -5.86 -36.31
CA TYR A 203 0.13 -7.08 -35.56
C TYR A 203 -1.34 -7.15 -35.15
N GLN A 204 -1.90 -6.05 -34.63
CA GLN A 204 -3.31 -5.97 -34.27
C GLN A 204 -4.23 -6.21 -35.47
N LYS A 205 -3.96 -5.57 -36.62
CA LYS A 205 -4.70 -5.83 -37.88
C LYS A 205 -4.68 -7.31 -38.26
N LYS A 206 -3.53 -7.99 -38.16
CA LYS A 206 -3.42 -9.42 -38.48
C LYS A 206 -4.27 -10.29 -37.54
N LEU A 207 -4.37 -9.94 -36.25
CA LEU A 207 -5.26 -10.63 -35.30
C LEU A 207 -6.73 -10.39 -35.65
N ASP A 208 -7.11 -9.16 -35.98
CA ASP A 208 -8.50 -8.82 -36.33
C ASP A 208 -8.93 -9.47 -37.65
N GLU A 209 -8.07 -9.48 -38.67
CA GLU A 209 -8.30 -10.25 -39.90
C GLU A 209 -8.39 -11.77 -39.64
N ALA A 210 -7.52 -12.32 -38.78
CA ALA A 210 -7.57 -13.74 -38.43
C ALA A 210 -8.88 -14.10 -37.71
N ARG A 211 -9.36 -13.21 -36.82
CA ARG A 211 -10.67 -13.34 -36.17
C ARG A 211 -11.80 -13.25 -37.20
N ALA A 212 -11.77 -12.29 -38.12
CA ALA A 212 -12.78 -12.13 -39.17
C ALA A 212 -12.83 -13.36 -40.09
N ARG A 213 -11.68 -13.90 -40.53
CA ARG A 213 -11.58 -15.16 -41.27
C ARG A 213 -12.16 -16.33 -40.47
N GLY A 214 -11.79 -16.47 -39.19
CA GLY A 214 -12.32 -17.52 -38.32
C GLY A 214 -13.85 -17.48 -38.14
N VAL A 215 -14.45 -16.28 -38.09
CA VAL A 215 -15.91 -16.10 -38.05
C VAL A 215 -16.56 -16.48 -39.38
N GLN A 216 -15.99 -16.05 -40.52
CA GLN A 216 -16.51 -16.46 -41.84
C GLN A 216 -16.41 -17.97 -42.06
N ASP A 217 -15.31 -18.60 -41.65
CA ASP A 217 -15.12 -20.04 -41.75
C ASP A 217 -16.10 -20.81 -40.83
N ALA A 218 -16.44 -20.26 -39.65
CA ALA A 218 -17.49 -20.82 -38.80
C ALA A 218 -18.86 -20.76 -39.49
N GLN A 219 -19.27 -19.59 -39.98
CA GLN A 219 -20.52 -19.42 -40.72
C GLN A 219 -20.61 -20.33 -41.94
N GLN A 220 -19.49 -20.54 -42.65
CA GLN A 220 -19.43 -21.48 -43.78
C GLN A 220 -19.59 -22.95 -43.34
N ARG A 221 -19.03 -23.34 -42.18
CA ARG A 221 -19.24 -24.68 -41.62
C ARG A 221 -20.69 -24.90 -41.24
N ASP A 222 -21.31 -23.94 -40.56
CA ASP A 222 -22.71 -24.01 -40.13
C ASP A 222 -23.66 -24.09 -41.34
N ALA A 223 -23.45 -23.24 -42.36
CA ALA A 223 -24.24 -23.27 -43.59
C ALA A 223 -24.05 -24.58 -44.40
N LYS A 224 -22.86 -25.19 -44.36
CA LYS A 224 -22.61 -26.51 -44.98
C LYS A 224 -23.28 -27.64 -44.20
N ALA A 225 -23.29 -27.57 -42.86
CA ALA A 225 -23.99 -28.52 -42.01
C ALA A 225 -25.50 -28.48 -42.26
N GLN A 226 -26.11 -27.29 -42.25
CA GLN A 226 -27.53 -27.10 -42.56
C GLN A 226 -27.92 -27.63 -43.95
N ARG A 227 -27.10 -27.38 -44.99
CA ARG A 227 -27.32 -27.94 -46.33
C ARG A 227 -27.21 -29.46 -46.38
N PHE A 228 -26.32 -30.05 -45.58
CA PHE A 228 -26.19 -31.50 -45.48
C PHE A 228 -27.42 -32.10 -44.77
N GLU A 229 -27.88 -31.51 -43.67
CA GLU A 229 -29.10 -31.91 -42.96
C GLU A 229 -30.35 -31.82 -43.86
N GLN A 230 -30.52 -30.70 -44.59
CA GLN A 230 -31.58 -30.56 -45.59
C GLN A 230 -31.53 -31.67 -46.63
N LYS A 231 -30.35 -31.96 -47.19
CA LYS A 231 -30.18 -33.03 -48.18
C LYS A 231 -30.48 -34.43 -47.62
N GLN A 232 -30.20 -34.68 -46.35
CA GLN A 232 -30.60 -35.93 -45.67
C GLN A 232 -32.12 -36.01 -45.51
N GLN A 233 -32.79 -34.91 -45.14
CA GLN A 233 -34.25 -34.84 -45.03
C GLN A 233 -34.93 -35.02 -46.39
N GLU A 234 -34.47 -34.33 -47.44
CA GLU A 234 -34.96 -34.50 -48.82
C GLU A 234 -34.77 -35.95 -49.32
N ALA A 235 -33.60 -36.55 -49.06
CA ALA A 235 -33.35 -37.94 -49.44
C ALA A 235 -34.26 -38.93 -48.69
N ALA A 236 -34.57 -38.68 -47.42
CA ALA A 236 -35.52 -39.48 -46.64
C ALA A 236 -36.97 -39.30 -47.14
N GLN A 237 -37.39 -38.06 -47.42
CA GLN A 237 -38.70 -37.77 -48.00
C GLN A 237 -38.88 -38.43 -49.37
N HIS A 238 -37.89 -38.32 -50.26
CA HIS A 238 -37.95 -38.92 -51.58
C HIS A 238 -38.00 -40.46 -51.53
N ARG A 239 -37.25 -41.09 -50.62
CA ARG A 239 -37.36 -42.55 -50.37
C ARG A 239 -38.77 -42.93 -49.92
N ALA A 240 -39.34 -42.19 -48.96
CA ALA A 240 -40.70 -42.44 -48.49
C ALA A 240 -41.76 -42.23 -49.60
N GLU A 241 -41.58 -41.23 -50.47
CA GLU A 241 -42.45 -40.98 -51.62
C GLU A 241 -42.37 -42.12 -52.66
N VAL A 242 -41.17 -42.59 -52.98
CA VAL A 242 -40.96 -43.71 -53.91
C VAL A 242 -41.55 -45.00 -53.33
N GLU A 243 -41.34 -45.29 -52.05
CA GLU A 243 -41.97 -46.42 -51.37
C GLU A 243 -43.50 -46.32 -51.36
N ALA A 244 -44.07 -45.13 -51.10
CA ALA A 244 -45.51 -44.92 -51.14
C ALA A 244 -46.06 -45.16 -52.55
N ARG A 245 -45.39 -44.64 -53.59
CA ARG A 245 -45.74 -44.84 -54.99
C ARG A 245 -45.64 -46.32 -55.41
N GLN A 246 -44.65 -47.05 -54.92
CA GLN A 246 -44.53 -48.50 -55.12
C GLN A 246 -45.66 -49.26 -54.42
N LYS A 247 -45.99 -48.93 -53.16
CA LYS A 247 -47.11 -49.53 -52.41
C LYS A 247 -48.45 -49.26 -53.11
N GLU A 248 -48.68 -48.06 -53.61
CA GLU A 248 -49.89 -47.71 -54.38
C GLU A 248 -49.96 -48.45 -55.72
N ALA A 249 -48.85 -48.55 -56.46
CA ALA A 249 -48.77 -49.32 -57.70
C ALA A 249 -49.03 -50.82 -57.45
N ALA A 250 -48.46 -51.39 -56.38
CA ALA A 250 -48.70 -52.77 -55.97
C ALA A 250 -50.17 -53.00 -55.58
N ARG A 251 -50.79 -52.07 -54.84
CA ARG A 251 -52.22 -52.14 -54.50
C ARG A 251 -53.09 -52.11 -55.76
N LYS A 252 -52.85 -51.17 -56.68
CA LYS A 252 -53.54 -51.10 -57.98
C LYS A 252 -53.33 -52.36 -58.85
N ALA A 253 -52.17 -53.00 -58.75
CA ALA A 253 -51.91 -54.28 -59.43
C ALA A 253 -52.69 -55.44 -58.80
N GLN A 254 -52.76 -55.51 -57.45
CA GLN A 254 -53.57 -56.49 -56.73
C GLN A 254 -55.07 -56.29 -56.99
N GLU A 255 -55.56 -55.05 -56.97
CA GLU A 255 -56.94 -54.69 -57.33
C GLU A 255 -57.29 -55.18 -58.74
N LYS A 256 -56.42 -54.93 -59.74
CA LYS A 256 -56.59 -55.44 -61.12
C LYS A 256 -56.55 -56.96 -61.20
N ALA A 257 -55.64 -57.62 -60.48
CA ALA A 257 -55.55 -59.08 -60.47
C ALA A 257 -56.79 -59.73 -59.83
N GLN A 258 -57.34 -59.14 -58.76
CA GLN A 258 -58.59 -59.57 -58.16
C GLN A 258 -59.79 -59.38 -59.11
N GLN A 259 -59.86 -58.24 -59.83
CA GLN A 259 -60.88 -58.01 -60.85
C GLN A 259 -60.78 -59.03 -62.01
N GLN A 260 -59.58 -59.34 -62.48
CA GLN A 260 -59.36 -60.36 -63.52
C GLN A 260 -59.72 -61.76 -63.04
N ALA A 261 -59.36 -62.13 -61.79
CA ALA A 261 -59.73 -63.41 -61.20
C ALA A 261 -61.26 -63.54 -61.01
N GLN A 262 -61.95 -62.46 -60.63
CA GLN A 262 -63.42 -62.42 -60.56
C GLN A 262 -64.06 -62.57 -61.95
N GLN A 263 -63.51 -61.92 -62.99
CA GLN A 263 -63.99 -62.10 -64.37
C GLN A 263 -63.78 -63.52 -64.87
N GLN A 264 -62.62 -64.14 -64.60
CA GLN A 264 -62.36 -65.54 -64.95
C GLN A 264 -63.26 -66.52 -64.18
N ALA A 265 -63.52 -66.27 -62.89
CA ALA A 265 -64.46 -67.07 -62.11
C ALA A 265 -65.89 -66.97 -62.67
N GLN A 266 -66.35 -65.77 -63.05
CA GLN A 266 -67.65 -65.58 -63.70
C GLN A 266 -67.73 -66.29 -65.06
N GLN A 267 -66.66 -66.27 -65.86
CA GLN A 267 -66.58 -67.03 -67.11
C GLN A 267 -66.65 -68.55 -66.85
N GLN A 268 -65.89 -69.08 -65.89
CA GLN A 268 -65.94 -70.49 -65.51
C GLN A 268 -67.30 -70.91 -64.91
N GLU A 269 -68.00 -70.02 -64.21
CA GLU A 269 -69.38 -70.27 -63.76
C GLU A 269 -70.38 -70.28 -64.93
N GLN A 270 -70.21 -69.40 -65.93
CA GLN A 270 -70.98 -69.44 -67.17
C GLN A 270 -70.72 -70.75 -67.94
N GLU A 271 -69.45 -71.13 -68.14
CA GLU A 271 -69.07 -72.41 -68.76
C GLU A 271 -69.60 -73.62 -67.98
N ARG A 272 -69.57 -73.61 -66.63
CA ARG A 272 -70.20 -74.67 -65.82
C ARG A 272 -71.71 -74.71 -65.99
N GLN A 273 -72.38 -73.57 -66.07
CA GLN A 273 -73.83 -73.52 -66.32
C GLN A 273 -74.17 -74.02 -67.73
N GLU A 274 -73.33 -73.73 -68.73
CA GLU A 274 -73.47 -74.29 -70.08
C GLU A 274 -73.22 -75.80 -70.09
N GLN A 275 -72.13 -76.29 -69.48
CA GLN A 275 -71.87 -77.74 -69.35
C GLN A 275 -73.00 -78.47 -68.61
N LEU A 276 -73.58 -77.89 -67.56
CA LEU A 276 -74.74 -78.45 -66.85
C LEU A 276 -76.00 -78.50 -67.72
N LYS A 277 -76.24 -77.49 -68.58
CA LYS A 277 -77.33 -77.51 -69.58
C LYS A 277 -77.09 -78.60 -70.62
N THR A 278 -75.88 -78.72 -71.16
CA THR A 278 -75.52 -79.74 -72.15
C THR A 278 -75.61 -81.15 -71.58
N GLN A 279 -75.24 -81.34 -70.31
CA GLN A 279 -75.33 -82.63 -69.62
C GLN A 279 -76.78 -83.00 -69.26
N GLN A 280 -77.66 -82.02 -68.97
CA GLN A 280 -79.11 -82.27 -68.85
C GLN A 280 -79.78 -82.64 -70.20
N GLN A 281 -79.26 -82.17 -71.34
CA GLN A 281 -79.81 -82.50 -72.66
C GLN A 281 -79.45 -83.91 -73.17
N GLN A 282 -78.66 -84.70 -72.42
CA GLN A 282 -78.23 -86.05 -72.84
C GLN A 282 -78.73 -87.20 -71.95
N GLN A 283 -79.78 -87.00 -71.14
CA GLN A 283 -80.54 -88.11 -70.54
C GLN A 283 -81.84 -88.40 -71.30
N PRO A 284 -81.99 -89.57 -71.95
CA PRO A 284 -83.22 -89.94 -72.64
C PRO A 284 -84.24 -90.57 -71.68
N GLN A 285 -85.34 -89.86 -71.44
CA GLN A 285 -86.65 -90.45 -71.09
C GLN A 285 -87.46 -90.46 -72.39
N GLN A 286 -87.83 -91.61 -72.96
CA GLN A 286 -88.97 -92.43 -72.54
C GLN A 286 -90.28 -91.64 -72.37
N GLY A 287 -91.20 -91.82 -73.34
CA GLY A 287 -92.63 -91.81 -73.04
C GLY A 287 -93.50 -90.73 -73.70
N LYS A 288 -94.14 -91.12 -74.81
CA LYS A 288 -95.43 -90.63 -75.37
C LYS A 288 -95.46 -89.23 -75.99
#